data_AF-A0A3D2JT74-F1
#
_entry.id   AF-A0A3D2JT74-F1
#
_cell.length_a   1.000
_cell.length_b   1.000
_cell.length_c   1.000
_cell.angle_alpha   90.00
_cell.angle_beta   90.00
_cell.angle_gamma   90.00
#
_symmetry.space_group_name_H-M   'P 1'
#
loop_
_entity.id
_entity.type
_entity.pdbx_description
1 polymer ?
#
loop_
_entity_poly.entity_id
_entity_poly.type
_entity_poly.pdbx_seq_one_letter_code
_entity_poly.pdbx_strand_id
1 'polypeptide(L)'
;MSEDNSVDTDPSALEPTDASIYAKQVAPRQRQKPSTAMWLGLGALVILALAVVFVLPSVVTEYELPLERRVEEVTQSATAVSQVTETAVSPFEEAQRSIQRKQSQDVLAELLELQGQLDLLEVEAWGQEDYEAALSTASIGDEYYRTQEFDLATESYSNGSNALAELIESVPNVLAQLLIDAENALTASDTQTAQDRYSLALVLQPDNEDAQIGLARAQ
;
A
#
# COMPACT_ATOMS: atom_id res chain seq x y z
N MET A 1 -49.53 55.90 59.71
CA MET A 1 -48.08 56.08 59.52
C MET A 1 -47.59 54.84 58.79
N SER A 2 -47.38 54.82 57.47
CA SER A 2 -46.45 55.66 56.67
C SER A 2 -45.06 55.60 57.31
N GLU A 3 -44.03 55.04 56.67
CA GLU A 3 -43.44 55.53 55.42
C GLU A 3 -42.95 54.44 54.45
N ASP A 4 -42.96 54.85 53.19
CA ASP A 4 -42.46 54.25 51.95
C ASP A 4 -40.95 54.52 51.81
N ASN A 5 -40.19 53.55 51.28
CA ASN A 5 -39.12 53.89 50.33
C ASN A 5 -38.81 52.68 49.45
N SER A 6 -39.47 52.68 48.31
CA SER A 6 -39.15 51.90 47.12
C SER A 6 -37.93 52.52 46.42
N VAL A 7 -36.83 51.77 46.32
CA VAL A 7 -35.71 52.12 45.44
C VAL A 7 -35.58 51.09 44.35
N ASP A 8 -36.12 51.52 43.21
CA ASP A 8 -35.87 51.08 41.84
C ASP A 8 -34.36 50.94 41.59
N THR A 9 -33.91 49.85 40.98
CA THR A 9 -32.55 49.78 40.41
C THR A 9 -32.63 49.20 39.00
N ASP A 10 -32.65 50.15 38.08
CA ASP A 10 -32.59 50.09 36.63
C ASP A 10 -31.57 49.06 36.07
N PRO A 11 -31.95 48.22 35.09
CA PRO A 11 -31.03 47.39 34.33
C PRO A 11 -30.47 48.18 33.14
N SER A 12 -29.50 49.07 33.37
CA SER A 12 -28.73 49.71 32.30
C SER A 12 -27.38 50.22 32.78
N ALA A 13 -26.39 49.33 32.78
CA ALA A 13 -24.96 49.69 32.72
C ALA A 13 -24.12 48.47 32.33
N LEU A 14 -24.20 48.04 31.06
CA LEU A 14 -23.19 47.17 30.46
C LEU A 14 -22.06 48.07 29.93
N GLU A 15 -21.01 48.24 30.73
CA GLU A 15 -19.75 48.88 30.35
C GLU A 15 -19.11 48.13 29.16
N PRO A 16 -18.73 48.83 28.06
CA PRO A 16 -18.18 48.20 26.87
C PRO A 16 -16.64 48.25 26.88
N THR A 17 -15.98 47.45 27.71
CA THR A 17 -14.50 47.47 27.78
C THR A 17 -13.78 46.12 27.71
N ASP A 18 -14.48 45.00 27.58
CA ASP A 18 -13.83 43.67 27.46
C ASP A 18 -13.79 43.10 26.03
N ALA A 19 -14.44 43.77 25.06
CA ALA A 19 -14.50 43.29 23.68
C ALA A 19 -13.21 43.51 22.86
N SER A 20 -12.26 44.33 23.35
CA SER A 20 -11.03 44.65 22.60
C SER A 20 -9.86 43.68 22.82
N ILE A 21 -9.94 42.81 23.84
CA ILE A 21 -8.86 41.85 24.16
C ILE A 21 -9.05 40.53 23.37
N TYR A 22 -10.29 40.13 23.09
CA TYR A 22 -10.59 38.97 22.23
C TYR A 22 -10.48 39.27 20.73
N ALA A 23 -10.42 40.55 20.32
CA ALA A 23 -10.36 40.96 18.93
C ALA A 23 -8.94 40.92 18.32
N LYS A 24 -7.88 40.62 19.09
CA LYS A 24 -6.48 40.73 18.63
C LYS A 24 -5.77 39.43 18.30
N GLN A 25 -6.47 38.28 18.33
CA GLN A 25 -5.85 36.96 18.13
C GLN A 25 -6.39 36.12 16.96
N VAL A 26 -7.11 36.72 16.03
CA VAL A 26 -7.45 36.11 14.74
C VAL A 26 -6.98 37.00 13.60
N ALA A 27 -5.67 37.10 13.46
CA ALA A 27 -5.08 37.53 12.19
C ALA A 27 -5.34 36.41 11.16
N PRO A 28 -6.00 36.68 10.03
CA PRO A 28 -6.14 35.66 8.98
C PRO A 28 -4.73 35.29 8.50
N ARG A 29 -4.36 34.00 8.58
CA ARG A 29 -3.21 33.48 7.82
C ARG A 29 -3.49 33.83 6.36
N GLN A 30 -2.73 34.78 5.82
CA GLN A 30 -2.77 35.09 4.41
C GLN A 30 -2.54 33.78 3.65
N ARG A 31 -3.54 33.35 2.86
CA ARG A 31 -3.32 32.33 1.84
C ARG A 31 -2.19 32.85 0.96
N GLN A 32 -1.00 32.28 1.11
CA GLN A 32 0.08 32.53 0.17
C GLN A 32 -0.43 32.05 -1.18
N LYS A 33 -0.80 32.99 -2.04
CA LYS A 33 -0.98 32.70 -3.46
C LYS A 33 0.37 32.12 -3.93
N PRO A 34 0.40 30.96 -4.59
CA PRO A 34 1.65 30.43 -5.10
C PRO A 34 2.32 31.52 -5.93
N SER A 35 3.54 31.89 -5.52
CA SER A 35 4.33 32.92 -6.20
C SER A 35 4.42 32.56 -7.68
N THR A 36 4.31 33.52 -8.58
CA THR A 36 4.50 33.30 -10.03
C THR A 36 5.88 32.68 -10.34
N ALA A 37 6.86 32.85 -9.45
CA ALA A 37 8.15 32.17 -9.50
C ALA A 37 8.04 30.64 -9.32
N MET A 38 7.09 30.16 -8.51
CA MET A 38 6.83 28.73 -8.31
C MET A 38 6.19 28.12 -9.56
N TRP A 39 5.31 28.86 -10.24
CA TRP A 39 4.73 28.45 -11.53
C TRP A 39 5.77 28.44 -12.66
N LEU A 40 6.70 29.40 -12.66
CA LEU A 40 7.86 29.40 -13.57
C LEU A 40 8.77 28.19 -13.33
N GLY A 41 9.06 27.86 -12.06
CA GLY A 41 9.86 26.68 -11.70
C GLY A 41 9.19 25.37 -12.12
N LEU A 42 7.88 25.24 -11.88
CA LEU A 42 7.12 24.06 -12.30
C LEU A 42 7.05 23.93 -13.83
N GLY A 43 6.82 25.03 -14.53
CA GLY A 43 6.83 25.05 -16.00
C GLY A 43 8.19 24.67 -16.58
N ALA A 44 9.29 25.19 -16.02
CA ALA A 44 10.64 24.84 -16.45
C ALA A 44 10.95 23.35 -16.23
N LEU A 45 10.50 22.77 -15.12
CA LEU A 45 10.70 21.36 -14.80
C LEU A 45 9.90 20.44 -15.74
N VAL A 46 8.66 20.81 -16.08
CA VAL A 46 7.84 20.06 -17.05
C VAL A 46 8.43 20.14 -18.46
N ILE A 47 8.90 21.32 -18.89
CA ILE A 47 9.56 21.49 -20.19
C ILE A 47 10.86 20.66 -20.26
N LEU A 48 11.65 20.64 -19.18
CA LEU A 48 12.86 19.83 -19.10
C LEU A 48 12.54 18.32 -19.18
N ALA A 49 11.50 17.86 -18.48
CA ALA A 49 11.06 16.46 -18.53
C ALA A 49 10.61 16.06 -19.95
N LEU A 50 9.84 16.91 -20.63
CA LEU A 50 9.44 16.69 -22.03
C LEU A 50 10.64 16.69 -22.96
N ALA A 51 11.61 17.60 -22.77
CA ALA A 51 12.83 17.64 -23.55
C ALA A 51 13.64 16.35 -23.41
N VAL A 52 13.77 15.78 -22.20
CA VAL A 52 14.44 14.50 -21.99
C VAL A 52 13.75 13.37 -22.76
N VAL A 53 12.42 13.26 -22.66
CA VAL A 53 11.65 12.19 -23.33
C VAL A 53 11.76 12.28 -24.86
N PHE A 54 11.83 13.48 -25.44
CA PHE A 54 11.92 13.67 -26.88
C PHE A 54 13.36 13.71 -27.43
N VAL A 55 14.32 14.20 -26.66
CA VAL A 55 15.72 14.37 -27.11
C VAL A 55 16.55 13.12 -26.87
N LEU A 56 16.41 12.41 -25.73
CA LEU A 56 17.15 11.16 -25.50
C LEU A 56 16.95 10.10 -26.60
N PRO A 57 15.74 9.81 -27.12
CA PRO A 57 15.60 8.78 -28.16
C PRO A 57 16.37 9.14 -29.45
N SER A 58 16.61 10.42 -29.72
CA SER A 58 17.40 10.86 -30.88
C SER A 58 18.91 10.69 -30.70
N VAL A 59 19.41 10.63 -29.46
CA VAL A 59 20.86 10.53 -29.17
C VAL A 59 21.31 9.06 -29.09
N VAL A 60 20.39 8.11 -28.96
CA VAL A 60 20.69 6.67 -28.89
C VAL A 60 20.78 6.01 -30.28
N THR A 61 20.49 6.73 -31.37
CA THR A 61 20.51 6.17 -32.73
C THR A 61 21.85 6.25 -33.46
N GLU A 62 22.89 6.83 -32.87
CA GLU A 62 24.21 6.91 -33.51
C GLU A 62 25.22 5.94 -32.90
N TYR A 63 25.15 4.69 -33.35
CA TYR A 63 26.31 3.81 -33.46
C TYR A 63 26.21 3.02 -34.77
N GLU A 64 26.19 3.72 -35.90
CA GLU A 64 26.46 3.11 -37.20
C GLU A 64 27.98 3.09 -37.45
N LEU A 65 28.52 1.88 -37.60
CA LEU A 65 29.88 1.64 -38.04
C LEU A 65 30.06 2.12 -39.51
N PRO A 66 31.24 2.64 -39.90
CA PRO A 66 31.42 3.30 -41.18
C PRO A 66 31.32 2.35 -42.39
N LEU A 67 30.33 2.63 -43.23
CA LEU A 67 30.21 2.42 -44.68
C LEU A 67 31.41 1.76 -45.41
N GLU A 68 31.27 0.48 -45.79
CA GLU A 68 31.88 -0.04 -47.02
C GLU A 68 30.86 -0.08 -48.17
N ARG A 69 31.09 0.83 -49.14
CA ARG A 69 30.89 0.72 -50.60
C ARG A 69 29.58 0.08 -51.10
N ARG A 70 28.65 0.96 -51.49
CA ARG A 70 27.64 0.74 -52.52
C ARG A 70 28.29 0.36 -53.87
N VAL A 71 27.99 -0.82 -54.38
CA VAL A 71 28.00 -1.14 -55.82
C VAL A 71 26.57 -1.52 -56.19
N GLU A 72 26.05 -0.86 -57.22
CA GLU A 72 24.69 -0.95 -57.73
C GLU A 72 24.33 -2.33 -58.30
N GLU A 73 23.04 -2.64 -58.12
CA GLU A 73 22.14 -3.41 -59.00
C GLU A 73 22.67 -4.61 -59.78
N VAL A 74 22.25 -5.80 -59.36
CA VAL A 74 21.70 -6.79 -60.30
C VAL A 74 20.35 -7.26 -59.78
N THR A 75 19.35 -7.01 -60.61
CA THR A 75 18.00 -7.58 -60.64
C THR A 75 17.91 -9.00 -60.08
N GLN A 76 17.08 -9.16 -59.05
CA GLN A 76 16.29 -10.37 -58.86
C GLN A 76 15.03 -10.05 -58.08
N SER A 77 13.91 -10.06 -58.80
CA SER A 77 12.59 -10.29 -58.25
C SER A 77 12.64 -11.58 -57.43
N ALA A 78 12.69 -11.45 -56.12
CA ALA A 78 12.24 -12.46 -55.21
C ALA A 78 11.21 -11.79 -54.30
N THR A 79 9.96 -12.04 -54.66
CA THR A 79 8.82 -12.19 -53.78
C THR A 79 9.23 -12.73 -52.40
N ALA A 80 9.73 -11.87 -51.52
CA ALA A 80 9.65 -12.09 -50.09
C ALA A 80 8.35 -11.42 -49.66
N VAL A 81 7.24 -12.10 -49.96
CA VAL A 81 6.17 -12.13 -48.98
C VAL A 81 6.87 -12.68 -47.74
N SER A 82 7.35 -11.80 -46.87
CA SER A 82 7.38 -12.10 -45.45
C SER A 82 5.91 -12.26 -45.08
N GLN A 83 5.34 -13.40 -45.47
CA GLN A 83 4.35 -14.07 -44.67
C GLN A 83 5.11 -14.26 -43.38
N VAL A 84 4.93 -13.29 -42.51
CA VAL A 84 4.83 -13.55 -41.09
C VAL A 84 3.88 -14.72 -41.04
N THR A 85 4.43 -15.93 -41.03
CA THR A 85 3.80 -17.06 -40.40
C THR A 85 3.82 -16.69 -38.93
N GLU A 86 2.97 -15.72 -38.57
CA GLU A 86 2.22 -15.77 -37.33
C GLU A 86 1.65 -17.18 -37.39
N THR A 87 2.33 -18.12 -36.75
CA THR A 87 1.72 -19.35 -36.30
C THR A 87 0.51 -18.90 -35.50
N ALA A 88 -0.62 -18.77 -36.19
CA ALA A 88 -1.91 -18.51 -35.58
C ALA A 88 -2.10 -19.64 -34.58
N VAL A 89 -1.96 -19.31 -33.30
CA VAL A 89 -2.12 -20.21 -32.17
C VAL A 89 -3.39 -21.03 -32.41
N SER A 90 -3.28 -22.36 -32.34
CA SER A 90 -4.43 -23.21 -32.66
C SER A 90 -5.57 -22.95 -31.65
N PRO A 91 -6.85 -23.08 -32.05
CA PRO A 91 -7.96 -22.92 -31.11
C PRO A 91 -7.87 -23.83 -29.87
N PHE A 92 -7.26 -25.00 -30.00
CA PHE A 92 -7.03 -25.93 -28.89
C PHE A 92 -5.96 -25.43 -27.91
N GLU A 93 -4.90 -24.80 -28.40
CA GLU A 93 -3.84 -24.21 -27.58
C GLU A 93 -4.35 -22.98 -26.83
N GLU A 94 -5.12 -22.11 -27.49
CA GLU A 94 -5.74 -20.95 -26.83
C GLU A 94 -6.74 -21.37 -25.74
N ALA A 95 -7.52 -22.42 -25.98
CA ALA A 95 -8.43 -22.98 -24.97
C ALA A 95 -7.66 -23.48 -23.73
N GLN A 96 -6.55 -24.18 -23.92
CA GLN A 96 -5.69 -24.63 -22.82
C GLN A 96 -5.09 -23.44 -22.06
N ARG A 97 -4.55 -22.44 -22.76
CA ARG A 97 -4.03 -21.22 -22.15
C ARG A 97 -5.11 -20.50 -21.34
N SER A 98 -6.34 -20.46 -21.82
CA SER A 98 -7.47 -19.89 -21.08
C SER A 98 -7.78 -20.67 -19.80
N ILE A 99 -7.61 -22.00 -19.79
CA ILE A 99 -7.77 -22.83 -18.59
C ILE A 99 -6.66 -22.52 -17.59
N GLN A 100 -5.39 -22.50 -18.03
CA GLN A 100 -4.26 -22.20 -17.17
C GLN A 100 -4.38 -20.81 -16.54
N ARG A 101 -4.74 -19.79 -17.35
CA ARG A 101 -5.00 -18.44 -16.87
C ARG A 101 -6.07 -18.40 -15.79
N LYS A 102 -7.15 -19.17 -15.95
CA LYS A 102 -8.19 -19.28 -14.94
C LYS A 102 -7.64 -19.93 -13.66
N GLN A 103 -6.88 -21.00 -13.77
CA GLN A 103 -6.26 -21.66 -12.61
C GLN A 103 -5.37 -20.69 -11.82
N SER A 104 -4.54 -19.88 -12.50
CA SER A 104 -3.73 -18.85 -11.83
C SER A 104 -4.60 -17.81 -11.11
N GLN A 105 -5.70 -17.39 -11.72
CA GLN A 105 -6.64 -16.44 -11.11
C GLN A 105 -7.35 -17.02 -9.90
N ASP A 106 -7.72 -18.31 -9.94
CA ASP A 106 -8.38 -19.00 -8.84
C ASP A 106 -7.42 -19.09 -7.62
N VAL A 107 -6.16 -19.46 -7.84
CA VAL A 107 -5.13 -19.47 -6.78
C VAL A 107 -4.80 -18.07 -6.26
N LEU A 108 -4.74 -17.07 -7.15
CA LEU A 108 -4.55 -15.68 -6.72
C LEU A 108 -5.70 -15.19 -5.84
N ALA A 109 -6.94 -15.60 -6.13
CA ALA A 109 -8.09 -15.25 -5.30
C ALA A 109 -8.00 -15.87 -3.90
N GLU A 110 -7.57 -17.15 -3.80
CA GLU A 110 -7.31 -17.83 -2.52
C GLU A 110 -6.23 -17.10 -1.71
N LEU A 111 -5.12 -16.73 -2.36
CA LEU A 111 -4.05 -15.96 -1.74
C LEU A 111 -4.55 -14.64 -1.14
N LEU A 112 -5.37 -13.88 -1.88
CA LEU A 112 -5.94 -12.62 -1.41
C LEU A 112 -6.94 -12.81 -0.26
N GLU A 113 -7.64 -13.94 -0.22
CA GLU A 113 -8.51 -14.29 0.91
C GLU A 113 -7.69 -14.56 2.18
N LEU A 114 -6.59 -15.30 2.07
CA LEU A 114 -5.66 -15.53 3.20
C LEU A 114 -4.99 -14.23 3.64
N GLN A 115 -4.61 -13.38 2.70
CA GLN A 115 -4.07 -12.05 2.98
C GLN A 115 -5.05 -11.23 3.84
N GLY A 116 -6.32 -11.14 3.41
CA GLY A 116 -7.34 -10.42 4.16
C GLY A 116 -7.60 -11.00 5.55
N GLN A 117 -7.50 -12.33 5.72
CA GLN A 117 -7.59 -12.96 7.04
C GLN A 117 -6.43 -12.57 7.95
N LEU A 118 -5.19 -12.58 7.42
CA LEU A 118 -4.01 -12.19 8.18
C LEU A 118 -3.98 -10.69 8.53
N ASP A 119 -4.50 -9.84 7.64
CA ASP A 119 -4.64 -8.41 7.91
C ASP A 119 -5.60 -8.15 9.09
N LEU A 120 -6.72 -8.90 9.17
CA LEU A 120 -7.65 -8.83 10.32
C LEU A 120 -7.01 -9.29 11.62
N LEU A 121 -6.02 -10.17 11.54
CA LEU A 121 -5.23 -10.66 12.67
C LEU A 121 -4.01 -9.78 12.97
N GLU A 122 -3.88 -8.63 12.31
CA GLU A 122 -2.76 -7.69 12.45
C GLU A 122 -1.40 -8.39 12.30
N VAL A 123 -1.25 -9.21 11.24
CA VAL A 123 -0.01 -9.99 10.98
C VAL A 123 1.27 -9.15 11.00
N GLU A 124 1.20 -7.87 10.62
CA GLU A 124 2.34 -6.94 10.71
C GLU A 124 2.89 -6.80 12.15
N ALA A 125 2.07 -7.00 13.18
CA ALA A 125 2.47 -6.86 14.57
C ALA A 125 3.19 -8.09 15.15
N TRP A 126 3.06 -9.27 14.53
CA TRP A 126 3.57 -10.52 15.09
C TRP A 126 4.26 -11.47 14.11
N GLY A 127 3.99 -11.35 12.81
CA GLY A 127 4.47 -12.25 11.76
C GLY A 127 4.94 -11.52 10.51
N GLN A 128 5.38 -10.25 10.63
CA GLN A 128 5.70 -9.38 9.50
C GLN A 128 6.71 -10.00 8.53
N GLU A 129 7.82 -10.56 9.03
CA GLU A 129 8.90 -11.08 8.20
C GLU A 129 8.41 -12.22 7.28
N ASP A 130 7.71 -13.20 7.85
CA ASP A 130 7.16 -14.33 7.12
C ASP A 130 6.04 -13.89 6.16
N TYR A 131 5.22 -12.92 6.57
CA TYR A 131 4.15 -12.37 5.74
C TYR A 131 4.72 -11.65 4.50
N GLU A 132 5.70 -10.78 4.69
CA GLU A 132 6.39 -10.10 3.59
C GLU A 132 7.12 -11.09 2.67
N ALA A 133 7.74 -12.14 3.23
CA ALA A 133 8.38 -13.19 2.45
C ALA A 133 7.37 -13.97 1.58
N ALA A 134 6.21 -14.29 2.12
CA ALA A 134 5.12 -14.93 1.38
C ALA A 134 4.61 -14.04 0.24
N LEU A 135 4.36 -12.76 0.51
CA LEU A 135 3.94 -11.79 -0.51
C LEU A 135 5.01 -11.56 -1.58
N SER A 136 6.29 -11.51 -1.19
CA SER A 136 7.39 -11.42 -2.14
C SER A 136 7.43 -12.63 -3.07
N THR A 137 7.20 -13.83 -2.55
CA THR A 137 7.15 -15.06 -3.35
C THR A 137 5.98 -15.02 -4.34
N ALA A 138 4.81 -14.58 -3.88
CA ALA A 138 3.62 -14.42 -4.72
C ALA A 138 3.81 -13.39 -5.84
N SER A 139 4.49 -12.28 -5.54
CA SER A 139 4.71 -11.18 -6.50
C SER A 139 5.54 -11.59 -7.72
N ILE A 140 6.35 -12.65 -7.63
CA ILE A 140 7.04 -13.25 -8.78
C ILE A 140 6.02 -13.76 -9.80
N GLY A 141 4.88 -14.27 -9.32
CA GLY A 141 3.78 -14.75 -10.16
C GLY A 141 3.20 -13.67 -11.07
N ASP A 142 3.24 -12.39 -10.66
CA ASP A 142 2.73 -11.28 -11.47
C ASP A 142 3.54 -11.09 -12.75
N GLU A 143 4.85 -11.32 -12.71
CA GLU A 143 5.69 -11.25 -13.91
C GLU A 143 5.36 -12.39 -14.86
N TYR A 144 5.29 -13.63 -14.36
CA TYR A 144 4.88 -14.78 -15.16
C TYR A 144 3.48 -14.63 -15.75
N TYR A 145 2.57 -14.01 -15.00
CA TYR A 145 1.22 -13.74 -15.48
C TYR A 145 1.23 -12.76 -16.67
N ARG A 146 2.05 -11.71 -16.60
CA ARG A 146 2.23 -10.71 -17.67
C ARG A 146 2.85 -11.30 -18.92
N THR A 147 3.79 -12.24 -18.77
CA THR A 147 4.41 -12.96 -19.89
C THR A 147 3.57 -14.14 -20.41
N GLN A 148 2.37 -14.35 -19.84
CA GLN A 148 1.45 -15.46 -20.18
C GLN A 148 1.99 -16.86 -19.83
N GLU A 149 2.97 -16.93 -18.92
CA GLU A 149 3.51 -18.15 -18.33
C GLU A 149 2.64 -18.60 -17.16
N PHE A 150 1.36 -18.88 -17.45
CA PHE A 150 0.34 -19.12 -16.43
C PHE A 150 0.63 -20.31 -15.50
N ASP A 151 1.30 -21.35 -15.98
CA ASP A 151 1.69 -22.47 -15.12
C ASP A 151 2.69 -22.02 -14.03
N LEU A 152 3.69 -21.20 -14.38
CA LEU A 152 4.66 -20.64 -13.43
C LEU A 152 4.05 -19.57 -12.52
N ALA A 153 3.09 -18.79 -13.05
CA ALA A 153 2.32 -17.85 -12.25
C ALA A 153 1.52 -18.59 -11.17
N THR A 154 0.84 -19.68 -11.55
CA THR A 154 0.08 -20.53 -10.63
C THR A 154 0.98 -21.09 -9.54
N GLU A 155 2.15 -21.64 -9.90
CA GLU A 155 3.12 -22.15 -8.92
C GLU A 155 3.58 -21.06 -7.93
N SER A 156 3.92 -19.87 -8.43
CA SER A 156 4.36 -18.76 -7.58
C SER A 156 3.27 -18.30 -6.62
N TYR A 157 2.03 -18.14 -7.11
CA TYR A 157 0.88 -17.82 -6.27
C TYR A 157 0.57 -18.94 -5.27
N SER A 158 0.64 -20.21 -5.66
CA SER A 158 0.43 -21.34 -4.75
C SER A 158 1.47 -21.36 -3.63
N ASN A 159 2.74 -21.11 -3.94
CA ASN A 159 3.80 -21.06 -2.92
C ASN A 159 3.57 -19.92 -1.92
N GLY A 160 3.21 -18.73 -2.40
CA GLY A 160 2.82 -17.62 -1.51
C GLY A 160 1.58 -17.94 -0.67
N SER A 161 0.55 -18.52 -1.29
CA SER A 161 -0.69 -18.93 -0.63
C SER A 161 -0.44 -19.94 0.49
N ASN A 162 0.39 -20.96 0.23
CA ASN A 162 0.77 -21.95 1.23
C ASN A 162 1.51 -21.31 2.41
N ALA A 163 2.43 -20.38 2.16
CA ALA A 163 3.14 -19.66 3.23
C ALA A 163 2.19 -18.79 4.07
N LEU A 164 1.19 -18.14 3.46
CA LEU A 164 0.16 -17.41 4.20
C LEU A 164 -0.73 -18.37 5.03
N ALA A 165 -1.06 -19.54 4.49
CA ALA A 165 -1.81 -20.56 5.23
C ALA A 165 -1.02 -21.08 6.45
N GLU A 166 0.28 -21.33 6.29
CA GLU A 166 1.17 -21.71 7.40
C GLU A 166 1.22 -20.64 8.51
N LEU A 167 1.21 -19.36 8.13
CA LEU A 167 1.09 -18.25 9.09
C LEU A 167 -0.21 -18.30 9.88
N ILE A 168 -1.35 -18.54 9.22
CA ILE A 168 -2.65 -18.69 9.89
C ILE A 168 -2.61 -19.89 10.84
N GLU A 169 -2.04 -21.02 10.42
CA GLU A 169 -1.88 -22.21 11.27
C GLU A 169 -0.97 -21.96 12.48
N SER A 170 -0.05 -20.98 12.39
CA SER A 170 0.86 -20.61 13.48
C SER A 170 0.20 -19.76 14.58
N VAL A 171 -0.96 -19.14 14.31
CA VAL A 171 -1.65 -18.20 15.23
C VAL A 171 -1.78 -18.73 16.67
N PRO A 172 -2.16 -19.99 16.93
CA PRO A 172 -2.25 -20.51 18.30
C PRO A 172 -0.91 -20.51 19.05
N ASN A 173 0.21 -20.74 18.34
CA ASN A 173 1.54 -20.71 18.93
C ASN A 173 1.97 -19.28 19.24
N VAL A 174 1.68 -18.35 18.33
CA VAL A 174 1.94 -16.92 18.51
C VAL A 174 1.16 -16.40 19.71
N LEU A 175 -0.12 -16.73 19.80
CA LEU A 175 -0.96 -16.38 20.95
C LEU A 175 -0.37 -16.88 22.27
N ALA A 176 0.04 -18.16 22.33
CA ALA A 176 0.66 -18.71 23.54
C ALA A 176 1.94 -17.95 23.92
N GLN A 177 2.76 -17.58 22.94
CA GLN A 177 3.97 -16.78 23.19
C GLN A 177 3.65 -15.37 23.68
N LEU A 178 2.65 -14.70 23.10
CA LEU A 178 2.21 -13.37 23.53
C LEU A 178 1.75 -13.37 25.00
N LEU A 179 0.99 -14.39 25.42
CA LEU A 179 0.54 -14.53 26.81
C LEU A 179 1.70 -14.72 27.78
N ILE A 180 2.71 -15.52 27.40
CA ILE A 180 3.93 -15.73 28.20
C ILE A 180 4.72 -14.43 28.31
N ASP A 181 4.93 -13.73 27.19
CA ASP A 181 5.67 -12.47 27.15
C ASP A 181 4.97 -11.37 27.96
N ALA A 182 3.64 -11.33 27.91
CA ALA A 182 2.84 -10.38 28.68
C ALA A 182 2.96 -10.62 30.20
N GLU A 183 2.88 -11.87 30.67
CA GLU A 183 3.04 -12.18 32.10
C GLU A 183 4.48 -11.92 32.58
N ASN A 184 5.48 -12.19 31.74
CA ASN A 184 6.87 -11.83 32.03
C ASN A 184 7.05 -10.31 32.18
N ALA A 185 6.42 -9.53 31.29
CA ALA A 185 6.43 -8.07 31.36
C ALA A 185 5.75 -7.55 32.64
N LEU A 186 4.61 -8.14 33.04
CA LEU A 186 3.97 -7.84 34.33
C LEU A 186 4.90 -8.12 35.51
N THR A 187 5.57 -9.27 35.51
CA THR A 187 6.53 -9.64 36.56
C THR A 187 7.71 -8.67 36.62
N ALA A 188 8.13 -8.14 35.47
CA ALA A 188 9.17 -7.13 35.35
C ALA A 188 8.68 -5.69 35.65
N SER A 189 7.41 -5.49 35.99
CA SER A 189 6.76 -4.17 36.12
C SER A 189 6.80 -3.32 34.84
N ASP A 190 6.96 -3.96 33.67
CA ASP A 190 6.83 -3.32 32.37
C ASP A 190 5.37 -3.39 31.91
N THR A 191 4.58 -2.48 32.47
CA THR A 191 3.15 -2.44 32.28
C THR A 191 2.74 -2.11 30.84
N GLN A 192 3.52 -1.31 30.12
CA GLN A 192 3.23 -0.97 28.72
C GLN A 192 3.37 -2.19 27.82
N THR A 193 4.49 -2.91 27.92
CA THR A 193 4.71 -4.13 27.13
C THR A 193 3.64 -5.18 27.43
N ALA A 194 3.25 -5.33 28.71
CA ALA A 194 2.18 -6.25 29.08
C ALA A 194 0.83 -5.87 28.42
N GLN A 195 0.45 -4.59 28.45
CA GLN A 195 -0.78 -4.12 27.80
C GLN A 195 -0.75 -4.38 26.30
N ASP A 196 0.36 -4.06 25.62
CA ASP A 196 0.49 -4.24 24.17
C ASP A 196 0.36 -5.72 23.78
N ARG A 197 1.00 -6.62 24.52
CA ARG A 197 0.97 -8.06 24.27
C ARG A 197 -0.39 -8.69 24.53
N TYR A 198 -1.06 -8.33 25.63
CA TYR A 198 -2.42 -8.81 25.88
C TYR A 198 -3.43 -8.23 24.90
N SER A 199 -3.27 -6.98 24.47
CA SER A 199 -4.13 -6.37 23.46
C SER A 199 -4.00 -7.11 22.12
N LEU A 200 -2.77 -7.42 21.70
CA LEU A 200 -2.54 -8.21 20.49
C LEU A 200 -3.07 -9.64 20.63
N ALA A 201 -2.93 -10.27 21.80
CA ALA A 201 -3.55 -11.57 22.07
C ALA A 201 -5.08 -11.56 21.89
N LEU A 202 -5.75 -10.45 22.25
CA LEU A 202 -7.19 -10.26 22.03
C LEU A 202 -7.57 -9.96 20.58
N VAL A 203 -6.64 -9.45 19.76
CA VAL A 203 -6.82 -9.38 18.30
C VAL A 203 -6.84 -10.80 17.72
N LEU A 204 -5.88 -11.64 18.13
CA LEU A 204 -5.78 -13.03 17.64
C LEU A 204 -6.92 -13.91 18.14
N GLN A 205 -7.32 -13.74 19.39
CA GLN A 205 -8.42 -14.48 20.01
C GLN A 205 -9.23 -13.56 20.94
N PRO A 206 -10.33 -12.94 20.45
CA PRO A 206 -11.13 -11.98 21.21
C PRO A 206 -11.75 -12.51 22.51
N ASP A 207 -12.00 -13.82 22.58
CA ASP A 207 -12.61 -14.49 23.73
C ASP A 207 -11.57 -15.13 24.69
N ASN A 208 -10.28 -14.82 24.54
CA ASN A 208 -9.23 -15.35 25.40
C ASN A 208 -9.31 -14.78 26.82
N GLU A 209 -9.79 -15.58 27.77
CA GLU A 209 -9.98 -15.16 29.17
C GLU A 209 -8.68 -14.71 29.84
N ASP A 210 -7.57 -15.42 29.60
CA ASP A 210 -6.26 -15.11 30.18
C ASP A 210 -5.77 -13.73 29.73
N ALA A 211 -5.96 -13.39 28.45
CA ALA A 211 -5.61 -12.08 27.91
C ALA A 211 -6.48 -10.96 28.50
N GLN A 212 -7.79 -11.18 28.67
CA GLN A 212 -8.68 -10.18 29.27
C GLN A 212 -8.31 -9.89 30.73
N ILE A 213 -8.05 -10.94 31.52
CA ILE A 213 -7.63 -10.82 32.92
C ILE A 213 -6.27 -10.15 33.02
N GLY A 214 -5.32 -10.59 32.18
CA GLY A 214 -3.97 -10.04 32.10
C GLY A 214 -3.96 -8.55 31.76
N LEU A 215 -4.74 -8.14 30.76
CA LEU A 215 -4.86 -6.74 30.36
C LEU A 215 -5.43 -5.89 31.50
N ALA A 216 -6.45 -6.37 32.21
CA ALA A 216 -7.02 -5.66 33.37
C ALA A 216 -6.02 -5.50 34.52
N ARG A 217 -5.12 -6.48 34.73
CA ARG A 217 -4.03 -6.37 35.71
C ARG A 217 -2.94 -5.38 35.28
N ALA A 218 -2.79 -5.16 33.98
CA ALA A 218 -1.82 -4.25 33.41
C ALA A 218 -2.31 -2.79 33.32
N GLN A 219 -3.50 -2.46 33.81
CA GLN A 219 -4.04 -1.08 33.82
C GLN A 219 -3.86 -0.42 35.19
#